data_AF-A0A835X4R7-F1
#
_entry.id   AF-A0A835X4R7-F1
#
_cell.length_a   1.000
_cell.length_b   1.000
_cell.length_c   1.000
_cell.angle_alpha   90.00
_cell.angle_beta   90.00
_cell.angle_gamma   90.00
#
_symmetry.space_group_name_H-M   'P 1'
#
loop_
_entity.id
_entity.type
_entity.pdbx_description
1 polymer ?
#
loop_
_entity_poly.entity_id
_entity_poly.type
_entity_poly.pdbx_seq_one_letter_code
_entity_poly.pdbx_strand_id
1 'polypeptide(L)'
;MSRFVQRSQVLQISLFAILSAFVVELTFGLFSNSLALITDSIHALLDSFVTIILLVAAKMAIKPPDAEHTYGHGKVESLGGLIGGIAILLIAGFFIFESINRIQSPPPTVLPGLFALIAGIYTIGVDVFRIILLRKYIKKIGGHTLKADYYHAFMDFGSTMVAIIGIIVVSYGFYYGDFIAALILGVVLAVLSLKLIYSTAMDLTDIISPKLVKQVREIVANTEGVIEPRTILMRKSGDTIFADVTISLRGDVSFDKAHEISDSVETNIKHSLPNTAIMIHFEPNWDEAPRNSKVNDVANSVGGVREVHNINSYISEGKVYISLHVMVDREINLDSAHKISERIEEKIQKVIPESEHITIHLEPYVPLPENLNVEGGKKEERIKNLLDDYKEIKNVGRIVILNFKDILKIDIDISFDNNLSIEKVHDLTSQIELKIRTYFKKSIITIHPEPI
;
A
#
# COMPACT_ATOMS: atom_id res chain seq x y z
N MET A 1 -4.23 -21.57 6.44
CA MET A 1 -5.01 -21.76 5.19
C MET A 1 -5.72 -20.46 4.85
N SER A 2 -5.55 -19.93 3.63
CA SER A 2 -6.16 -18.64 3.24
C SER A 2 -7.69 -18.71 3.34
N ARG A 3 -8.34 -17.56 3.57
CA ARG A 3 -9.79 -17.47 3.65
C ARG A 3 -10.46 -17.98 2.36
N PHE A 4 -9.90 -17.67 1.20
CA PHE A 4 -10.39 -18.16 -0.09
C PHE A 4 -10.40 -19.69 -0.21
N VAL A 5 -9.36 -20.39 0.27
CA VAL A 5 -9.33 -21.87 0.25
C VAL A 5 -10.45 -22.44 1.12
N GLN A 6 -10.68 -21.86 2.30
CA GLN A 6 -11.79 -22.28 3.17
C GLN A 6 -13.15 -22.05 2.49
N ARG A 7 -13.34 -20.93 1.79
CA ARG A 7 -14.58 -20.66 1.01
C ARG A 7 -14.80 -21.73 -0.06
N SER A 8 -13.78 -22.05 -0.85
CA SER A 8 -13.87 -23.09 -1.88
C SER A 8 -14.24 -24.46 -1.29
N GLN A 9 -13.65 -24.84 -0.15
CA GLN A 9 -13.96 -26.13 0.49
C GLN A 9 -15.41 -26.18 0.99
N VAL A 10 -15.91 -25.09 1.58
CA VAL A 10 -17.29 -25.01 2.05
C VAL A 10 -18.27 -25.09 0.88
N LEU A 11 -18.00 -24.38 -0.23
CA LEU A 11 -18.81 -24.46 -1.45
C LEU A 11 -18.79 -25.85 -2.07
N GLN A 12 -17.67 -26.58 -2.02
CA GLN A 12 -17.62 -27.98 -2.46
C GLN A 12 -18.53 -28.87 -1.62
N ILE A 13 -18.51 -28.73 -0.29
CA ILE A 13 -19.38 -29.51 0.60
C ILE A 13 -20.86 -29.18 0.32
N SER A 14 -21.19 -27.90 0.13
CA SER A 14 -22.55 -27.46 -0.24
C SER A 14 -22.99 -28.05 -1.58
N LEU A 15 -22.10 -28.02 -2.58
CA LEU A 15 -22.35 -28.61 -3.90
C LEU A 15 -22.63 -30.12 -3.83
N PHE A 16 -21.84 -30.87 -3.07
CA PHE A 16 -22.10 -32.30 -2.89
C PHE A 16 -23.43 -32.57 -2.19
N ALA A 17 -23.82 -31.73 -1.23
CA ALA A 17 -25.09 -31.86 -0.53
C ALA A 17 -26.29 -31.59 -1.45
N ILE A 18 -26.25 -30.55 -2.29
CA ILE A 18 -27.36 -30.28 -3.23
C ILE A 18 -27.42 -31.31 -4.37
N LEU A 19 -26.26 -31.79 -4.86
CA LEU A 19 -26.23 -32.87 -5.84
C LEU A 19 -26.78 -34.17 -5.27
N SER A 20 -26.60 -34.44 -3.97
CA SER A 20 -27.20 -35.62 -3.35
C SER A 20 -28.72 -35.50 -3.23
N ALA A 21 -29.26 -34.31 -2.95
CA ALA A 21 -30.70 -34.04 -3.00
C ALA A 21 -31.27 -34.28 -4.41
N PHE A 22 -30.63 -33.71 -5.44
CA PHE A 22 -31.00 -33.95 -6.84
C PHE A 22 -31.09 -35.44 -7.18
N VAL A 23 -30.06 -36.23 -6.84
CA VAL A 23 -30.04 -37.68 -7.15
C VAL A 23 -31.17 -38.41 -6.43
N VAL A 24 -31.44 -38.10 -5.17
CA VAL A 24 -32.52 -38.73 -4.40
C VAL A 24 -33.88 -38.40 -5.00
N GLU A 25 -34.16 -37.11 -5.27
CA GLU A 25 -35.43 -36.66 -5.84
C GLU A 25 -35.66 -37.21 -7.24
N LEU A 26 -34.64 -37.21 -8.11
CA LEU A 26 -34.76 -37.77 -9.46
C LEU A 26 -35.05 -39.27 -9.40
N THR A 27 -34.32 -40.00 -8.56
CA THR A 27 -34.49 -41.46 -8.43
C THR A 27 -35.89 -41.81 -7.91
N PHE A 28 -36.35 -41.13 -6.87
CA PHE A 28 -37.69 -41.35 -6.33
C PHE A 28 -38.79 -40.83 -7.26
N GLY A 29 -38.55 -39.74 -7.98
CA GLY A 29 -39.46 -39.22 -9.01
C GLY A 29 -39.68 -40.22 -10.15
N LEU A 30 -38.60 -40.83 -10.64
CA LEU A 30 -38.68 -41.87 -11.68
C LEU A 30 -39.38 -43.14 -11.18
N PHE A 31 -39.03 -43.64 -9.98
CA PHE A 31 -39.66 -44.86 -9.43
C PHE A 31 -41.13 -44.67 -9.09
N SER A 32 -41.51 -43.49 -8.60
CA SER A 32 -42.90 -43.18 -8.26
C SER A 32 -43.71 -42.62 -9.43
N ASN A 33 -43.09 -42.43 -10.60
CA ASN A 33 -43.64 -41.73 -11.75
C ASN A 33 -44.26 -40.36 -11.35
N SER A 34 -43.60 -39.67 -10.43
CA SER A 34 -44.06 -38.40 -9.86
C SER A 34 -43.46 -37.24 -10.62
N LEU A 35 -44.29 -36.58 -11.43
CA LEU A 35 -43.88 -35.37 -12.15
C LEU A 35 -43.41 -34.25 -11.20
N ALA A 36 -44.02 -34.14 -10.01
CA ALA A 36 -43.61 -33.15 -9.01
C ALA A 36 -42.17 -33.35 -8.54
N LEU A 37 -41.79 -34.59 -8.18
CA LEU A 37 -40.43 -34.91 -7.76
C LEU A 37 -39.40 -34.75 -8.89
N ILE A 38 -39.79 -35.05 -10.13
CA ILE A 38 -38.92 -34.83 -11.29
C ILE A 38 -38.67 -33.34 -11.48
N THR A 39 -39.70 -32.50 -11.37
CA THR A 39 -39.55 -31.04 -11.45
C THR A 39 -38.68 -30.49 -10.32
N ASP A 40 -38.88 -30.92 -9.08
CA ASP A 40 -38.05 -30.51 -7.94
C ASP A 40 -36.57 -30.92 -8.14
N SER A 41 -36.33 -32.12 -8.67
CA SER A 41 -34.96 -32.55 -8.99
C SER A 41 -34.31 -31.67 -10.06
N ILE A 42 -35.06 -31.22 -11.07
CA ILE A 42 -34.54 -30.31 -12.10
C ILE A 42 -34.18 -28.95 -11.48
N HIS A 43 -34.99 -28.46 -10.53
CA HIS A 43 -34.66 -27.26 -9.77
C HIS A 43 -33.36 -27.42 -8.97
N ALA A 44 -33.23 -28.49 -8.19
CA ALA A 44 -32.00 -28.79 -7.44
C ALA A 44 -30.76 -28.92 -8.36
N LEU A 45 -30.94 -29.45 -9.58
CA LEU A 45 -29.88 -29.50 -10.58
C LEU A 45 -29.47 -28.10 -11.06
N LEU A 46 -30.42 -27.21 -11.34
CA LEU A 46 -30.14 -25.82 -11.72
C LEU A 46 -29.44 -25.05 -10.60
N ASP A 47 -29.86 -25.23 -9.36
CA ASP A 47 -29.18 -24.62 -8.21
C ASP A 47 -27.77 -25.16 -8.03
N SER A 48 -27.54 -26.46 -8.26
CA SER A 48 -26.20 -27.03 -8.25
C SER A 48 -25.28 -26.38 -9.30
N PHE A 49 -25.83 -26.02 -10.46
CA PHE A 49 -25.09 -25.30 -11.51
C PHE A 49 -24.70 -23.89 -11.05
N VAL A 50 -25.60 -23.18 -10.35
CA VAL A 50 -25.26 -21.89 -9.75
C VAL A 50 -24.16 -22.05 -8.70
N THR A 51 -24.25 -23.05 -7.81
CA THR A 51 -23.19 -23.35 -6.83
C THR A 51 -21.86 -23.69 -7.51
N ILE A 52 -21.86 -24.36 -8.67
CA ILE A 52 -20.64 -24.60 -9.46
C ILE A 52 -20.03 -23.28 -9.93
N ILE A 53 -20.83 -22.34 -10.44
CA ILE A 53 -20.33 -21.01 -10.84
C ILE A 53 -19.71 -20.29 -9.65
N LEU A 54 -20.38 -20.29 -8.49
CA LEU A 54 -19.85 -19.69 -7.26
C LEU A 54 -18.55 -20.35 -6.80
N LEU A 55 -18.45 -21.68 -6.92
CA LEU A 55 -17.24 -22.44 -6.60
C LEU A 55 -16.09 -22.10 -7.56
N VAL A 56 -16.36 -22.01 -8.86
CA VAL A 56 -15.36 -21.61 -9.87
C VAL A 56 -14.86 -20.19 -9.58
N ALA A 57 -15.76 -19.25 -9.31
CA ALA A 57 -15.40 -17.88 -8.94
C ALA A 57 -14.53 -17.84 -7.68
N ALA A 58 -14.89 -18.60 -6.64
CA ALA A 58 -14.10 -18.71 -5.42
C ALA A 58 -12.72 -19.34 -5.66
N LYS A 59 -12.63 -20.35 -6.53
CA LYS A 59 -11.35 -20.98 -6.91
C LYS A 59 -10.45 -20.04 -7.71
N MET A 60 -11.02 -19.31 -8.68
CA MET A 60 -10.29 -18.33 -9.46
C MET A 60 -9.76 -17.20 -8.58
N ALA A 61 -10.52 -16.77 -7.56
CA ALA A 61 -10.08 -15.76 -6.61
C ALA A 61 -8.90 -16.18 -5.71
N ILE A 62 -8.61 -17.49 -5.58
CA ILE A 62 -7.43 -18.00 -4.86
C ILE A 62 -6.14 -17.69 -5.63
N LYS A 63 -6.21 -17.54 -6.96
CA LYS A 63 -5.02 -17.43 -7.82
C LYS A 63 -4.21 -16.17 -7.43
N PRO A 64 -2.88 -16.32 -7.20
CA PRO A 64 -2.01 -15.18 -6.89
C PRO A 64 -1.95 -14.20 -8.07
N PRO A 65 -1.36 -13.00 -7.86
CA PRO A 65 -1.07 -12.08 -8.95
C PRO A 65 -0.31 -12.73 -10.10
N ASP A 66 -0.65 -12.34 -11.33
CA ASP A 66 0.05 -12.72 -12.56
C ASP A 66 0.24 -11.50 -13.48
N ALA A 67 0.77 -11.71 -14.68
CA ALA A 67 1.10 -10.63 -15.61
C ALA A 67 -0.13 -9.83 -16.09
N GLU A 68 -1.31 -10.46 -16.18
CA GLU A 68 -2.56 -9.79 -16.60
C GLU A 68 -3.33 -9.22 -15.40
N HIS A 69 -3.15 -9.84 -14.22
CA HIS A 69 -3.80 -9.48 -12.96
C HIS A 69 -2.75 -9.18 -11.90
N THR A 70 -2.05 -8.05 -12.05
CA THR A 70 -0.93 -7.65 -11.17
C THR A 70 -1.34 -7.39 -9.72
N TYR A 71 -2.62 -7.12 -9.46
CA TYR A 71 -3.19 -7.00 -8.10
C TYR A 71 -3.86 -8.30 -7.60
N GLY A 72 -3.79 -9.38 -8.39
CA GLY A 72 -4.42 -10.66 -8.08
C GLY A 72 -5.89 -10.77 -8.51
N HIS A 73 -6.48 -11.93 -8.23
CA HIS A 73 -7.80 -12.33 -8.75
C HIS A 73 -8.95 -12.12 -7.75
N GLY A 74 -8.72 -11.39 -6.65
CA GLY A 74 -9.69 -11.26 -5.56
C GLY A 74 -11.07 -10.73 -6.00
N LYS A 75 -11.13 -9.83 -6.99
CA LYS A 75 -12.39 -9.28 -7.53
C LYS A 75 -13.28 -10.32 -8.22
N VAL A 76 -12.73 -11.47 -8.65
CA VAL A 76 -13.52 -12.55 -9.24
C VAL A 76 -14.53 -13.11 -8.24
N GLU A 77 -14.25 -13.05 -6.93
CA GLU A 77 -15.22 -13.43 -5.90
C GLU A 77 -16.42 -12.47 -5.87
N SER A 78 -16.18 -11.16 -5.95
CA SER A 78 -17.26 -10.16 -6.00
C SER A 78 -18.10 -10.32 -7.25
N LEU A 79 -17.47 -10.64 -8.39
CA LEU A 79 -18.18 -10.95 -9.64
C LEU A 79 -19.04 -12.21 -9.50
N GLY A 80 -18.52 -13.28 -8.89
CA GLY A 80 -19.29 -14.48 -8.59
C GLY A 80 -20.49 -14.20 -7.68
N GLY A 81 -20.29 -13.39 -6.64
CA GLY A 81 -21.37 -12.94 -5.77
C GLY A 81 -22.43 -12.10 -6.49
N LEU A 82 -22.02 -11.26 -7.44
CA LEU A 82 -22.94 -10.46 -8.27
C LEU A 82 -23.79 -11.37 -9.17
N ILE A 83 -23.16 -12.31 -9.87
CA ILE A 83 -23.85 -13.30 -10.72
C ILE A 83 -24.82 -14.14 -9.88
N GLY A 84 -24.38 -14.64 -8.73
CA GLY A 84 -25.24 -15.37 -7.80
C GLY A 84 -26.41 -14.53 -7.29
N GLY A 85 -26.17 -13.26 -6.93
CA GLY A 85 -27.23 -12.33 -6.56
C GLY A 85 -28.28 -12.18 -7.67
N ILE A 86 -27.85 -11.93 -8.92
CA ILE A 86 -28.75 -11.81 -10.07
C ILE A 86 -29.55 -13.10 -10.29
N ALA A 87 -28.91 -14.28 -10.19
CA ALA A 87 -29.61 -15.55 -10.31
C ALA A 87 -30.73 -15.68 -9.26
N ILE A 88 -30.44 -15.39 -7.98
CA ILE A 88 -31.44 -15.39 -6.91
C ILE A 88 -32.57 -14.40 -7.20
N LEU A 89 -32.27 -13.22 -7.76
CA LEU A 89 -33.29 -12.22 -8.07
C LEU A 89 -34.26 -12.74 -9.14
N LEU A 90 -33.73 -13.40 -10.18
CA LEU A 90 -34.54 -13.99 -11.25
C LEU A 90 -35.42 -15.13 -10.71
N ILE A 91 -34.86 -16.01 -9.88
CA ILE A 91 -35.63 -17.10 -9.27
C ILE A 91 -36.70 -16.53 -8.33
N ALA A 92 -36.37 -15.54 -7.49
CA ALA A 92 -37.35 -14.88 -6.63
C ALA A 92 -38.48 -14.22 -7.44
N GLY A 93 -38.16 -13.58 -8.56
CA GLY A 93 -39.14 -13.00 -9.48
C GLY A 93 -40.05 -14.06 -10.11
N PHE A 94 -39.49 -15.20 -10.52
CA PHE A 94 -40.25 -16.35 -11.02
C PHE A 94 -41.19 -16.90 -9.94
N PHE A 95 -40.72 -17.06 -8.69
CA PHE A 95 -41.55 -17.51 -7.57
C PHE A 95 -42.70 -16.54 -7.26
N ILE A 96 -42.45 -15.23 -7.27
CA ILE A 96 -43.50 -14.22 -7.09
C ILE A 96 -44.54 -14.33 -8.20
N PHE A 97 -44.10 -14.47 -9.45
CA PHE A 97 -44.99 -14.63 -10.60
C PHE A 97 -45.85 -15.90 -10.50
N GLU A 98 -45.23 -17.06 -10.23
CA GLU A 98 -45.94 -18.33 -10.02
C GLU A 98 -46.93 -18.26 -8.86
N SER A 99 -46.53 -17.61 -7.75
CA SER A 99 -47.42 -17.39 -6.60
C SER A 99 -48.68 -16.63 -7.01
N ILE A 100 -48.53 -15.53 -7.76
CA ILE A 100 -49.66 -14.72 -8.23
C ILE A 100 -50.58 -15.54 -9.16
N ASN A 101 -50.02 -16.33 -10.07
CA ASN A 101 -50.80 -17.19 -10.96
C ASN A 101 -51.55 -18.30 -10.20
N ARG A 102 -50.98 -18.79 -9.10
CA ARG A 102 -51.58 -19.84 -8.25
C ARG A 102 -52.90 -19.41 -7.62
N ILE A 103 -53.17 -18.11 -7.47
CA ILE A 103 -54.47 -17.58 -7.01
C ILE A 103 -55.63 -18.07 -7.90
N GLN A 104 -55.38 -18.27 -9.19
CA GLN A 104 -56.38 -18.67 -10.18
C GLN A 104 -56.51 -20.19 -10.34
N SER A 105 -55.69 -20.97 -9.62
CA SER A 105 -55.60 -22.43 -9.78
C SER A 105 -56.35 -23.15 -8.65
N PRO A 106 -57.07 -24.25 -8.96
CA PRO A 106 -57.71 -25.06 -7.92
C PRO A 106 -56.66 -25.69 -7.00
N PRO A 107 -56.99 -25.93 -5.71
CA PRO A 107 -56.06 -26.53 -4.76
C PRO A 107 -55.63 -27.93 -5.24
N PRO A 108 -54.35 -28.31 -5.05
CA PRO A 108 -53.88 -29.64 -5.44
C PRO A 108 -54.65 -30.71 -4.66
N THR A 109 -55.27 -31.63 -5.40
CA THR A 109 -56.10 -32.72 -4.84
C THR A 109 -55.31 -34.01 -4.58
N VAL A 110 -54.01 -34.03 -4.91
CA VAL A 110 -53.16 -35.23 -4.83
C VAL A 110 -52.28 -35.15 -3.59
N LEU A 111 -52.45 -36.11 -2.68
CA LEU A 111 -51.57 -36.26 -1.53
C LEU A 111 -50.19 -36.77 -1.99
N PRO A 112 -49.08 -36.27 -1.41
CA PRO A 112 -47.75 -36.79 -1.72
C PRO A 112 -47.65 -38.28 -1.42
N GLY A 113 -47.16 -39.07 -2.39
CA GLY A 113 -46.87 -40.48 -2.17
C GLY A 113 -45.71 -40.69 -1.19
N LEU A 114 -45.55 -41.92 -0.65
CA LEU A 114 -44.51 -42.26 0.32
C LEU A 114 -43.10 -41.83 -0.13
N PHE A 115 -42.76 -42.03 -1.40
CA PHE A 115 -41.48 -41.63 -1.96
C PHE A 115 -41.26 -40.11 -1.94
N ALA A 116 -42.31 -39.31 -2.17
CA ALA A 116 -42.23 -37.85 -2.10
C ALA A 116 -42.00 -37.36 -0.67
N LEU A 117 -42.60 -38.03 0.32
CA LEU A 117 -42.38 -37.70 1.73
C LEU A 117 -40.94 -38.02 2.16
N ILE A 118 -40.38 -39.16 1.75
CA ILE A 118 -38.99 -39.52 2.08
C ILE A 118 -38.01 -38.56 1.39
N ALA A 119 -38.20 -38.27 0.10
CA ALA A 119 -37.39 -37.28 -0.62
C ALA A 119 -37.47 -35.91 0.05
N GLY A 120 -38.67 -35.40 0.35
CA GLY A 120 -38.85 -34.10 0.98
C GLY A 120 -38.16 -34.00 2.36
N ILE A 121 -38.25 -35.04 3.21
CA ILE A 121 -37.53 -35.06 4.49
C ILE A 121 -36.02 -35.02 4.28
N TYR A 122 -35.52 -35.76 3.29
CA TYR A 122 -34.09 -35.76 2.96
C TYR A 122 -33.62 -34.38 2.49
N THR A 123 -34.34 -33.76 1.55
CA THR A 123 -34.03 -32.42 1.02
C THR A 123 -34.05 -31.36 2.12
N ILE A 124 -35.05 -31.38 3.00
CA ILE A 124 -35.07 -30.51 4.19
C ILE A 124 -33.81 -30.69 5.04
N GLY A 125 -33.39 -31.95 5.28
CA GLY A 125 -32.17 -32.25 6.03
C GLY A 125 -30.92 -31.68 5.36
N VAL A 126 -30.83 -31.81 4.03
CA VAL A 126 -29.75 -31.23 3.21
C VAL A 126 -29.72 -29.71 3.32
N ASP A 127 -30.85 -29.03 3.17
CA ASP A 127 -30.89 -27.57 3.21
C ASP A 127 -30.59 -27.03 4.60
N VAL A 128 -31.12 -27.64 5.65
CA VAL A 128 -30.78 -27.28 7.03
C VAL A 128 -29.28 -27.44 7.28
N PHE A 129 -28.68 -28.53 6.80
CA PHE A 129 -27.24 -28.74 6.88
C PHE A 129 -26.46 -27.64 6.14
N ARG A 130 -26.82 -27.32 4.89
CA ARG A 130 -26.21 -26.25 4.08
C ARG A 130 -26.32 -24.91 4.78
N ILE A 131 -27.51 -24.53 5.27
CA ILE A 131 -27.77 -23.29 6.00
C ILE A 131 -26.87 -23.16 7.23
N ILE A 132 -26.78 -24.22 8.06
CA ILE A 132 -25.95 -24.21 9.28
C ILE A 132 -24.47 -24.06 8.91
N LEU A 133 -24.00 -24.85 7.94
CA LEU A 133 -22.63 -24.83 7.46
C LEU A 133 -22.25 -23.44 6.94
N LEU A 134 -23.02 -22.91 5.97
CA LEU A 134 -22.73 -21.65 5.30
C LEU A 134 -22.81 -20.48 6.28
N ARG A 135 -23.83 -20.42 7.15
CA ARG A 135 -23.96 -19.36 8.16
C ARG A 135 -22.78 -19.33 9.13
N LYS A 136 -22.28 -20.50 9.54
CA LYS A 136 -21.09 -20.62 10.40
C LYS A 136 -19.87 -20.00 9.74
N TYR A 137 -19.63 -20.29 8.46
CA TYR A 137 -18.46 -19.78 7.75
C TYR A 137 -18.60 -18.33 7.28
N ILE A 138 -19.80 -17.87 6.91
CA ILE A 138 -20.06 -16.44 6.64
C ILE A 138 -19.68 -15.59 7.86
N LYS A 139 -20.04 -16.03 9.07
CA LYS A 139 -19.65 -15.32 10.31
C LYS A 139 -18.15 -15.37 10.59
N LYS A 140 -17.48 -16.48 10.25
CA LYS A 140 -16.06 -16.70 10.55
C LYS A 140 -15.12 -16.00 9.57
N ILE A 141 -15.40 -16.11 8.27
CA ILE A 141 -14.49 -15.69 7.19
C ILE A 141 -15.14 -14.74 6.18
N GLY A 142 -16.47 -14.55 6.20
CA GLY A 142 -17.18 -13.75 5.21
C GLY A 142 -17.07 -14.31 3.78
N GLY A 143 -17.42 -13.48 2.80
CA GLY A 143 -17.35 -13.83 1.37
C GLY A 143 -18.71 -13.71 0.68
N HIS A 144 -18.70 -13.19 -0.53
CA HIS A 144 -19.93 -12.94 -1.29
C HIS A 144 -20.48 -14.21 -1.93
N THR A 145 -19.60 -15.10 -2.38
CA THR A 145 -20.00 -16.41 -2.93
C THR A 145 -20.68 -17.28 -1.88
N LEU A 146 -20.18 -17.27 -0.63
CA LEU A 146 -20.84 -17.98 0.48
C LEU A 146 -22.21 -17.39 0.82
N LYS A 147 -22.37 -16.06 0.76
CA LYS A 147 -23.67 -15.41 1.00
C LYS A 147 -24.69 -15.76 -0.08
N ALA A 148 -24.26 -15.78 -1.35
CA ALA A 148 -25.11 -16.20 -2.46
C ALA A 148 -25.61 -17.64 -2.26
N ASP A 149 -24.71 -18.59 -2.02
CA ASP A 149 -25.07 -20.00 -1.81
C ASP A 149 -25.95 -20.19 -0.55
N TYR A 150 -25.73 -19.37 0.49
CA TYR A 150 -26.59 -19.36 1.68
C TYR A 150 -28.02 -18.87 1.38
N TYR A 151 -28.16 -17.84 0.56
CA TYR A 151 -29.48 -17.34 0.18
C TYR A 151 -30.22 -18.31 -0.74
N HIS A 152 -29.52 -19.03 -1.62
CA HIS A 152 -30.10 -20.17 -2.35
C HIS A 152 -30.59 -21.25 -1.38
N ALA A 153 -29.73 -21.78 -0.51
CA ALA A 153 -30.14 -22.82 0.45
C ALA A 153 -31.31 -22.37 1.36
N PHE A 154 -31.37 -21.09 1.70
CA PHE A 154 -32.49 -20.52 2.46
C PHE A 154 -33.78 -20.40 1.64
N MET A 155 -33.68 -20.11 0.34
CA MET A 155 -34.81 -20.12 -0.60
C MET A 155 -35.38 -21.54 -0.75
N ASP A 156 -34.53 -22.54 -0.95
CA ASP A 156 -34.91 -23.95 -1.13
C ASP A 156 -35.66 -24.46 0.12
N PHE A 157 -35.06 -24.28 1.30
CA PHE A 157 -35.68 -24.62 2.58
C PHE A 157 -36.98 -23.85 2.80
N GLY A 158 -36.95 -22.53 2.57
CA GLY A 158 -38.10 -21.67 2.77
C GLY A 158 -39.29 -22.08 1.90
N SER A 159 -39.04 -22.41 0.63
CA SER A 159 -40.07 -22.82 -0.32
C SER A 159 -40.74 -24.12 0.10
N THR A 160 -39.95 -25.09 0.55
CA THR A 160 -40.45 -26.36 1.09
C THR A 160 -41.29 -26.15 2.36
N MET A 161 -40.84 -25.26 3.27
CA MET A 161 -41.60 -24.93 4.47
C MET A 161 -42.92 -24.23 4.15
N VAL A 162 -42.90 -23.29 3.20
CA VAL A 162 -44.10 -22.61 2.70
C VAL A 162 -45.10 -23.63 2.15
N ALA A 163 -44.65 -24.56 1.30
CA ALA A 163 -45.51 -25.59 0.73
C ALA A 163 -46.13 -26.50 1.81
N ILE A 164 -45.35 -26.94 2.80
CA ILE A 164 -45.84 -27.76 3.91
C ILE A 164 -46.88 -27.00 4.74
N ILE A 165 -46.58 -25.75 5.11
CA ILE A 165 -47.51 -24.90 5.86
C ILE A 165 -48.77 -24.65 5.03
N GLY A 166 -48.61 -24.43 3.72
CA GLY A 166 -49.69 -24.25 2.76
C GLY A 166 -50.68 -25.43 2.79
N ILE A 167 -50.18 -26.66 2.68
CA ILE A 167 -51.00 -27.88 2.77
C ILE A 167 -51.76 -27.94 4.11
N ILE A 168 -51.08 -27.66 5.22
CA ILE A 168 -51.70 -27.67 6.56
C ILE A 168 -52.82 -26.62 6.63
N VAL A 169 -52.55 -25.39 6.19
CA VAL A 169 -53.48 -24.25 6.28
C VAL A 169 -54.69 -24.45 5.35
N VAL A 170 -54.49 -25.01 4.16
CA VAL A 170 -55.58 -25.42 3.24
C VAL A 170 -56.47 -26.48 3.88
N SER A 171 -55.92 -27.42 4.66
CA SER A 171 -56.72 -28.44 5.34
C SER A 171 -57.66 -27.88 6.43
N TYR A 172 -57.34 -26.69 6.97
CA TYR A 172 -58.22 -25.91 7.86
C TYR A 172 -59.17 -24.94 7.12
N GLY A 173 -59.22 -24.97 5.79
CA GLY A 173 -60.15 -24.18 4.97
C GLY A 173 -59.61 -22.83 4.48
N PHE A 174 -58.34 -22.51 4.73
CA PHE A 174 -57.70 -21.27 4.27
C PHE A 174 -56.97 -21.47 2.94
N TYR A 175 -57.70 -21.39 1.83
CA TYR A 175 -57.19 -21.69 0.49
C TYR A 175 -56.04 -20.77 -0.01
N TYR A 176 -55.95 -19.54 0.50
CA TYR A 176 -54.93 -18.56 0.09
C TYR A 176 -53.65 -18.58 0.95
N GLY A 177 -53.56 -19.44 1.96
CA GLY A 177 -52.43 -19.44 2.90
C GLY A 177 -51.08 -19.72 2.23
N ASP A 178 -51.04 -20.70 1.33
CA ASP A 178 -49.86 -21.08 0.54
C ASP A 178 -49.36 -19.92 -0.34
N PHE A 179 -50.29 -19.26 -1.06
CA PHE A 179 -50.01 -18.10 -1.89
C PHE A 179 -49.36 -16.96 -1.10
N ILE A 180 -49.95 -16.57 0.04
CA ILE A 180 -49.45 -15.46 0.86
C ILE A 180 -48.05 -15.78 1.37
N ALA A 181 -47.83 -17.01 1.84
CA ALA A 181 -46.55 -17.45 2.36
C ALA A 181 -45.46 -17.49 1.26
N ALA A 182 -45.78 -17.97 0.07
CA ALA A 182 -44.88 -17.99 -1.08
C ALA A 182 -44.52 -16.58 -1.57
N LEU A 183 -45.51 -15.67 -1.62
CA LEU A 183 -45.30 -14.27 -1.97
C LEU A 183 -44.37 -13.57 -0.97
N ILE A 184 -44.60 -13.77 0.34
CA ILE A 184 -43.75 -13.20 1.39
C ILE A 184 -42.31 -13.70 1.24
N LEU A 185 -42.13 -15.01 1.04
CA LEU A 185 -40.80 -15.61 0.85
C LEU A 185 -40.10 -15.00 -0.38
N GLY A 186 -40.79 -14.92 -1.51
CA GLY A 186 -40.25 -14.33 -2.75
C GLY A 186 -39.82 -12.87 -2.57
N VAL A 187 -40.64 -12.05 -1.90
CA VAL A 187 -40.30 -10.64 -1.61
C VAL A 187 -39.09 -10.52 -0.67
N VAL A 188 -39.03 -11.32 0.39
CA VAL A 188 -37.87 -11.34 1.31
C VAL A 188 -36.60 -11.67 0.55
N LEU A 189 -36.63 -12.67 -0.32
CA LEU A 189 -35.48 -13.09 -1.12
C LEU A 189 -35.07 -12.07 -2.16
N ALA A 190 -36.03 -11.43 -2.83
CA ALA A 190 -35.74 -10.33 -3.75
C ALA A 190 -35.00 -9.18 -3.04
N VAL A 191 -35.43 -8.80 -1.84
CA VAL A 191 -34.75 -7.76 -1.04
C VAL A 191 -33.33 -8.19 -0.63
N LEU A 192 -33.16 -9.44 -0.18
CA LEU A 192 -31.84 -9.97 0.19
C LEU A 192 -30.89 -10.03 -1.01
N SER A 193 -31.41 -10.44 -2.17
CA SER A 193 -30.66 -10.48 -3.42
C SER A 193 -30.26 -9.08 -3.88
N LEU A 194 -31.17 -8.11 -3.91
CA LEU A 194 -30.85 -6.72 -4.28
C LEU A 194 -29.77 -6.14 -3.36
N LYS A 195 -29.81 -6.45 -2.07
CA LYS A 195 -28.77 -6.05 -1.12
C LYS A 195 -27.42 -6.70 -1.44
N LEU A 196 -27.41 -7.97 -1.82
CA LEU A 196 -26.18 -8.67 -2.24
C LEU A 196 -25.61 -8.08 -3.53
N ILE A 197 -26.45 -7.88 -4.55
CA ILE A 197 -26.10 -7.25 -5.83
C ILE A 197 -25.51 -5.86 -5.57
N TYR A 198 -26.18 -5.03 -4.78
CA TYR A 198 -25.68 -3.70 -4.45
C TYR A 198 -24.31 -3.78 -3.77
N SER A 199 -24.16 -4.62 -2.74
CA SER A 199 -22.88 -4.73 -2.02
C SER A 199 -21.74 -5.26 -2.88
N THR A 200 -22.00 -6.19 -3.80
CA THR A 200 -21.00 -6.76 -4.70
C THR A 200 -20.64 -5.80 -5.82
N ALA A 201 -21.63 -5.07 -6.37
CA ALA A 201 -21.39 -4.01 -7.34
C ALA A 201 -20.54 -2.88 -6.74
N MET A 202 -20.82 -2.46 -5.50
CA MET A 202 -20.02 -1.44 -4.82
C MET A 202 -18.58 -1.95 -4.54
N ASP A 203 -18.40 -3.22 -4.19
CA ASP A 203 -17.06 -3.81 -4.04
C ASP A 203 -16.28 -3.79 -5.37
N LEU A 204 -16.95 -3.92 -6.52
CA LEU A 204 -16.31 -3.81 -7.83
C LEU A 204 -15.88 -2.37 -8.16
N THR A 205 -16.60 -1.36 -7.65
CA THR A 205 -16.28 0.08 -7.76
C THR A 205 -15.26 0.57 -6.73
N ASP A 206 -14.50 -0.34 -6.10
CA ASP A 206 -13.45 -0.01 -5.13
C ASP A 206 -13.95 0.67 -3.84
N ILE A 207 -15.20 0.41 -3.42
CA ILE A 207 -15.71 0.95 -2.15
C ILE A 207 -14.90 0.44 -0.96
N ILE A 208 -14.69 1.31 0.02
CA ILE A 208 -14.11 0.94 1.32
C ILE A 208 -14.79 1.70 2.45
N SER A 209 -14.76 1.12 3.65
CA SER A 209 -15.33 1.74 4.85
C SER A 209 -14.59 3.05 5.19
N PRO A 210 -15.29 4.19 5.32
CA PRO A 210 -14.68 5.45 5.77
C PRO A 210 -14.00 5.33 7.14
N LYS A 211 -14.46 4.41 8.00
CA LYS A 211 -13.84 4.13 9.30
C LYS A 211 -12.42 3.58 9.14
N LEU A 212 -12.18 2.73 8.15
CA LEU A 212 -10.85 2.18 7.86
C LEU A 212 -9.91 3.26 7.34
N VAL A 213 -10.39 4.13 6.44
CA VAL A 213 -9.60 5.27 5.93
C VAL A 213 -9.23 6.22 7.07
N LYS A 214 -10.19 6.52 7.97
CA LYS A 214 -9.93 7.35 9.15
C LYS A 214 -8.90 6.71 10.08
N GLN A 215 -9.01 5.41 10.33
CA GLN A 215 -8.05 4.65 11.14
C GLN A 215 -6.63 4.70 10.56
N VAL A 216 -6.47 4.51 9.24
CA VAL A 216 -5.16 4.65 8.58
C VAL A 216 -4.64 6.08 8.69
N ARG A 217 -5.50 7.09 8.48
CA ARG A 217 -5.12 8.50 8.64
C ARG A 217 -4.59 8.81 10.05
N GLU A 218 -5.25 8.30 11.09
CA GLU A 218 -4.83 8.46 12.48
C GLU A 218 -3.48 7.76 12.75
N ILE A 219 -3.27 6.56 12.21
CA ILE A 219 -1.98 5.84 12.34
C ILE A 219 -0.85 6.63 11.68
N VAL A 220 -1.07 7.12 10.45
CA VAL A 220 -0.08 7.91 9.70
C VAL A 220 0.25 9.22 10.44
N ALA A 221 -0.77 9.95 10.90
CA ALA A 221 -0.59 11.20 11.63
C ALA A 221 0.19 11.04 12.95
N ASN A 222 0.09 9.88 13.59
CA ASN A 222 0.77 9.59 14.85
C ASN A 222 2.15 8.94 14.66
N THR A 223 2.59 8.71 13.43
CA THR A 223 3.91 8.12 13.16
C THR A 223 4.98 9.20 13.22
N GLU A 224 6.02 8.97 14.03
CA GLU A 224 7.12 9.92 14.21
C GLU A 224 7.82 10.25 12.87
N GLY A 225 8.12 11.53 12.66
CA GLY A 225 8.76 12.03 11.44
C GLY A 225 7.78 12.40 10.32
N VAL A 226 6.51 12.00 10.40
CA VAL A 226 5.45 12.47 9.51
C VAL A 226 4.94 13.83 10.00
N ILE A 227 4.97 14.84 9.13
CA ILE A 227 4.39 16.17 9.42
C ILE A 227 2.87 16.10 9.33
N GLU A 228 2.38 15.58 8.21
CA GLU A 228 0.95 15.40 8.01
C GLU A 228 0.63 14.26 7.02
N PRO A 229 -0.52 13.56 7.21
CA PRO A 229 -1.06 12.67 6.19
C PRO A 229 -1.72 13.46 5.07
N ARG A 230 -1.27 13.28 3.82
CA ARG A 230 -1.93 13.86 2.65
C ARG A 230 -3.02 12.93 2.11
N THR A 231 -2.88 12.49 0.87
CA THR A 231 -3.83 11.64 0.16
C THR A 231 -3.76 10.21 0.68
N ILE A 232 -4.92 9.60 0.95
CA ILE A 232 -5.04 8.20 1.34
C ILE A 232 -6.10 7.59 0.45
N LEU A 233 -5.67 6.77 -0.51
CA LEU A 233 -6.56 6.03 -1.40
C LEU A 233 -6.52 4.58 -0.96
N MET A 234 -7.70 4.01 -0.69
CA MET A 234 -7.79 2.63 -0.27
C MET A 234 -8.90 1.92 -1.03
N ARG A 235 -8.67 0.66 -1.34
CA ARG A 235 -9.63 -0.22 -2.02
C ARG A 235 -9.49 -1.65 -1.54
N LYS A 236 -10.49 -2.47 -1.84
CA LYS A 236 -10.52 -3.88 -1.46
C LYS A 236 -10.59 -4.76 -2.71
N SER A 237 -9.75 -5.79 -2.76
CA SER A 237 -9.85 -6.87 -3.76
C SER A 237 -9.91 -8.20 -3.04
N GLY A 238 -11.10 -8.78 -2.98
CA GLY A 238 -11.36 -9.99 -2.19
C GLY A 238 -11.06 -9.76 -0.71
N ASP A 239 -10.07 -10.45 -0.11
CA ASP A 239 -9.70 -10.25 1.30
C ASP A 239 -8.54 -9.26 1.52
N THR A 240 -7.89 -8.80 0.45
CA THR A 240 -6.73 -7.89 0.54
C THR A 240 -7.20 -6.45 0.43
N ILE A 241 -6.69 -5.60 1.32
CA ILE A 241 -6.87 -4.14 1.25
C ILE A 241 -5.62 -3.55 0.60
N PHE A 242 -5.79 -2.75 -0.44
CA PHE A 242 -4.72 -1.97 -1.05
C PHE A 242 -4.82 -0.53 -0.54
N ALA A 243 -3.70 0.05 -0.13
CA ALA A 243 -3.62 1.41 0.37
C ALA A 243 -2.45 2.16 -0.27
N ASP A 244 -2.76 3.21 -1.03
CA ASP A 244 -1.78 4.18 -1.51
C ASP A 244 -1.83 5.39 -0.58
N VAL A 245 -0.73 5.64 0.11
CA VAL A 245 -0.62 6.65 1.18
C VAL A 245 0.44 7.66 0.80
N THR A 246 0.04 8.93 0.71
CA THR A 246 0.97 10.05 0.56
C THR A 246 1.21 10.69 1.94
N ILE A 247 2.47 10.77 2.35
CA ILE A 247 2.89 11.41 3.61
C ILE A 247 3.73 12.65 3.33
N SER A 248 3.60 13.66 4.18
CA SER A 248 4.48 14.83 4.13
C SER A 248 5.64 14.63 5.11
N LEU A 249 6.87 14.78 4.64
CA LEU A 249 8.08 14.72 5.45
C LEU A 249 8.80 16.08 5.41
N ARG A 250 9.67 16.35 6.39
CA ARG A 250 10.45 17.59 6.39
C ARG A 250 11.45 17.58 5.22
N GLY A 251 11.59 18.70 4.50
CA GLY A 251 12.31 18.76 3.22
C GLY A 251 13.82 18.52 3.31
N ASP A 252 14.42 18.66 4.49
CA ASP A 252 15.84 18.43 4.79
C ASP A 252 16.16 16.99 5.20
N VAL A 253 15.14 16.12 5.29
CA VAL A 253 15.34 14.71 5.64
C VAL A 253 16.11 14.00 4.53
N SER A 254 17.14 13.23 4.90
CA SER A 254 17.88 12.43 3.93
C SER A 254 17.00 11.35 3.31
N PHE A 255 17.34 10.90 2.09
CA PHE A 255 16.58 9.86 1.41
C PHE A 255 16.46 8.58 2.25
N ASP A 256 17.55 8.15 2.89
CA ASP A 256 17.54 6.97 3.77
C ASP A 256 16.60 7.16 4.96
N LYS A 257 16.61 8.34 5.58
CA LYS A 257 15.72 8.61 6.71
C LYS A 257 14.25 8.71 6.30
N ALA A 258 13.98 9.24 5.10
CA ALA A 258 12.64 9.23 4.53
C ALA A 258 12.13 7.81 4.27
N HIS A 259 13.01 6.91 3.81
CA HIS A 259 12.69 5.48 3.68
C HIS A 259 12.38 4.85 5.04
N GLU A 260 13.19 5.08 6.08
CA GLU A 260 12.93 4.57 7.43
C GLU A 260 11.57 5.03 8.00
N ILE A 261 11.21 6.31 7.80
CA ILE A 261 9.90 6.82 8.22
C ILE A 261 8.78 6.13 7.43
N SER A 262 8.97 5.95 6.12
CA SER A 262 7.98 5.26 5.26
C SER A 262 7.77 3.80 5.68
N ASP A 263 8.85 3.07 5.99
CA ASP A 263 8.79 1.70 6.51
C ASP A 263 8.06 1.64 7.87
N SER A 264 8.28 2.64 8.72
CA SER A 264 7.61 2.76 10.01
C SER A 264 6.10 2.96 9.83
N VAL A 265 5.69 3.82 8.91
CA VAL A 265 4.27 4.02 8.54
C VAL A 265 3.66 2.72 8.02
N GLU A 266 4.33 2.05 7.08
CA GLU A 266 3.88 0.78 6.52
C GLU A 266 3.69 -0.28 7.61
N THR A 267 4.67 -0.43 8.50
CA THR A 267 4.65 -1.38 9.61
C THR A 267 3.50 -1.09 10.59
N ASN A 268 3.31 0.17 10.96
CA ASN A 268 2.24 0.60 11.87
C ASN A 268 0.85 0.30 11.28
N ILE A 269 0.66 0.52 9.98
CA ILE A 269 -0.61 0.19 9.31
C ILE A 269 -0.80 -1.34 9.25
N LYS A 270 0.23 -2.12 8.89
CA LYS A 270 0.16 -3.59 8.81
C LYS A 270 -0.17 -4.23 10.17
N HIS A 271 0.33 -3.68 11.27
CA HIS A 271 0.00 -4.15 12.62
C HIS A 271 -1.48 -3.96 12.96
N SER A 272 -2.08 -2.85 12.55
CA SER A 272 -3.50 -2.55 12.83
C SER A 272 -4.46 -3.26 11.87
N LEU A 273 -4.05 -3.42 10.62
CA LEU A 273 -4.86 -3.96 9.52
C LEU A 273 -4.11 -5.11 8.84
N PRO A 274 -4.24 -6.35 9.37
CA PRO A 274 -3.62 -7.51 8.75
C PRO A 274 -4.24 -7.78 7.36
N ASN A 275 -3.40 -8.19 6.39
CA ASN A 275 -3.73 -8.34 4.95
C ASN A 275 -3.90 -7.01 4.18
N THR A 276 -3.02 -6.06 4.47
CA THR A 276 -2.86 -4.82 3.69
C THR A 276 -1.64 -4.90 2.78
N ALA A 277 -1.80 -4.45 1.54
CA ALA A 277 -0.71 -4.14 0.62
C ALA A 277 -0.64 -2.62 0.51
N ILE A 278 0.51 -2.05 0.82
CA ILE A 278 0.67 -0.61 1.06
C ILE A 278 1.74 -0.08 0.12
N MET A 279 1.49 1.08 -0.45
CA MET A 279 2.49 1.87 -1.15
C MET A 279 2.56 3.25 -0.51
N ILE A 280 3.75 3.64 -0.06
CA ILE A 280 4.01 4.94 0.54
C ILE A 280 4.68 5.83 -0.51
N HIS A 281 4.07 6.99 -0.77
CA HIS A 281 4.72 8.10 -1.44
C HIS A 281 4.98 9.19 -0.41
N PHE A 282 6.15 9.84 -0.46
CA PHE A 282 6.44 10.96 0.42
C PHE A 282 6.77 12.21 -0.38
N GLU A 283 6.29 13.34 0.12
CA GLU A 283 6.55 14.67 -0.45
C GLU A 283 7.29 15.53 0.58
N PRO A 284 8.29 16.31 0.15
CA PRO A 284 8.99 17.22 1.02
C PRO A 284 8.08 18.41 1.39
N ASN A 285 8.15 18.83 2.65
CA ASN A 285 7.58 20.06 3.15
C ASN A 285 8.70 20.90 3.77
N TRP A 286 8.85 22.10 3.22
CA TRP A 286 9.91 23.04 3.56
C TRP A 286 9.47 24.09 4.59
N ASP A 287 8.23 24.08 5.08
CA ASP A 287 7.72 25.09 6.02
C ASP A 287 8.49 25.05 7.34
N GLU A 288 8.62 23.85 7.92
CA GLU A 288 9.31 23.60 9.19
C GLU A 288 10.81 23.24 9.03
N ALA A 289 11.33 23.21 7.81
CA ALA A 289 12.73 22.88 7.57
C ALA A 289 13.67 23.95 8.15
N PRO A 290 14.85 23.57 8.67
CA PRO A 290 15.85 24.53 9.13
C PRO A 290 16.23 25.52 8.03
N ARG A 291 16.45 26.78 8.39
CA ARG A 291 16.77 27.84 7.42
C ARG A 291 17.97 27.50 6.54
N ASN A 292 19.03 26.97 7.13
CA ASN A 292 20.24 26.58 6.39
C ASN A 292 19.94 25.50 5.34
N SER A 293 19.03 24.57 5.64
CA SER A 293 18.61 23.54 4.69
C SER A 293 17.81 24.15 3.54
N LYS A 294 16.91 25.12 3.83
CA LYS A 294 16.20 25.87 2.77
C LYS A 294 17.18 26.61 1.86
N VAL A 295 18.17 27.28 2.44
CA VAL A 295 19.23 27.98 1.70
C VAL A 295 20.01 27.00 0.83
N ASN A 296 20.38 25.85 1.38
CA ASN A 296 21.11 24.81 0.65
C ASN A 296 20.33 24.33 -0.58
N ASP A 297 19.06 23.98 -0.41
CA ASP A 297 18.19 23.50 -1.50
C ASP A 297 18.02 24.56 -2.59
N VAL A 298 17.72 25.79 -2.19
CA VAL A 298 17.57 26.92 -3.11
C VAL A 298 18.85 27.18 -3.90
N ALA A 299 20.01 27.22 -3.23
CA ALA A 299 21.29 27.48 -3.88
C ALA A 299 21.66 26.36 -4.86
N ASN A 300 21.51 25.10 -4.48
CA ASN A 300 21.77 23.95 -5.38
C ASN A 300 20.82 23.91 -6.59
N SER A 301 19.61 24.47 -6.48
CA SER A 301 18.67 24.56 -7.61
C SER A 301 19.07 25.57 -8.70
N VAL A 302 20.12 26.38 -8.49
CA VAL A 302 20.56 27.40 -9.46
C VAL A 302 21.52 26.79 -10.47
N GLY A 303 21.16 26.88 -11.76
CA GLY A 303 22.02 26.40 -12.85
C GLY A 303 23.39 27.09 -12.86
N GLY A 304 24.45 26.28 -12.83
CA GLY A 304 25.85 26.71 -12.76
C GLY A 304 26.52 26.44 -11.40
N VAL A 305 25.73 26.15 -10.37
CA VAL A 305 26.22 25.68 -9.06
C VAL A 305 26.63 24.22 -9.16
N ARG A 306 27.83 23.90 -8.67
CA ARG A 306 28.35 22.52 -8.57
C ARG A 306 28.13 21.94 -7.18
N GLU A 307 28.37 22.76 -6.16
CA GLU A 307 28.26 22.36 -4.76
C GLU A 307 28.04 23.60 -3.87
N VAL A 308 27.40 23.42 -2.73
CA VAL A 308 27.20 24.46 -1.71
C VAL A 308 27.60 23.90 -0.36
N HIS A 309 28.37 24.66 0.40
CA HIS A 309 28.87 24.27 1.71
C HIS A 309 29.08 25.48 2.63
N ASN A 310 29.42 25.25 3.90
CA ASN A 310 29.63 26.30 4.91
C ASN A 310 28.48 27.31 5.04
N ILE A 311 27.24 26.82 4.99
CA ILE A 311 26.05 27.65 5.12
C ILE A 311 25.84 28.03 6.58
N ASN A 312 25.90 29.32 6.87
CA ASN A 312 25.60 29.89 8.17
C ASN A 312 24.46 30.91 8.04
N SER A 313 23.55 30.90 9.02
CA SER A 313 22.57 31.97 9.16
C SER A 313 22.41 32.37 10.62
N TYR A 314 22.25 33.66 10.87
CA TYR A 314 22.01 34.21 12.19
C TYR A 314 21.03 35.38 12.12
N ILE A 315 20.43 35.71 13.26
CA ILE A 315 19.46 36.79 13.39
C ILE A 315 20.09 37.92 14.21
N SER A 316 20.01 39.13 13.71
CA SER A 316 20.40 40.34 14.45
C SER A 316 19.32 41.40 14.26
N GLU A 317 18.83 42.01 15.35
CA GLU A 317 17.79 43.04 15.32
C GLU A 317 16.54 42.67 14.49
N GLY A 318 16.15 41.39 14.50
CA GLY A 318 15.01 40.88 13.75
C GLY A 318 15.25 40.66 12.25
N LYS A 319 16.47 40.91 11.76
CA LYS A 319 16.90 40.68 10.38
C LYS A 319 17.78 39.45 10.26
N VAL A 320 17.66 38.76 9.14
CA VAL A 320 18.40 37.51 8.87
C VAL A 320 19.64 37.82 8.03
N TYR A 321 20.78 37.31 8.48
CA TYR A 321 22.06 37.38 7.81
C TYR A 321 22.47 35.97 7.39
N ILE A 322 22.88 35.80 6.14
CA ILE A 322 23.20 34.49 5.56
C ILE A 322 24.58 34.56 4.92
N SER A 323 25.44 33.58 5.20
CA SER A 323 26.69 33.37 4.45
C SER A 323 26.77 31.94 3.95
N LEU A 324 27.30 31.75 2.74
CA LEU A 324 27.47 30.44 2.12
C LEU A 324 28.63 30.44 1.14
N HIS A 325 29.25 29.28 0.96
CA HIS A 325 30.25 29.04 -0.06
C HIS A 325 29.60 28.28 -1.22
N VAL A 326 29.82 28.74 -2.44
CA VAL A 326 29.23 28.18 -3.65
C VAL A 326 30.34 27.85 -4.63
N MET A 327 30.46 26.57 -4.97
CA MET A 327 31.41 26.11 -5.95
C MET A 327 30.83 26.21 -7.36
N VAL A 328 31.57 26.86 -8.27
CA VAL A 328 31.21 27.02 -9.68
C VAL A 328 32.31 26.49 -10.60
N ASP A 329 32.05 26.36 -11.90
CA ASP A 329 33.05 25.87 -12.83
C ASP A 329 34.33 26.73 -12.81
N ARG A 330 35.51 26.11 -12.65
CA ARG A 330 36.78 26.84 -12.53
C ARG A 330 37.16 27.66 -13.78
N GLU A 331 36.61 27.32 -14.94
CA GLU A 331 36.91 27.98 -16.21
C GLU A 331 35.91 29.10 -16.53
N ILE A 332 34.91 29.30 -15.67
CA ILE A 332 33.94 30.37 -15.83
C ILE A 332 34.57 31.75 -15.61
N ASN A 333 34.14 32.75 -16.38
CA ASN A 333 34.56 34.13 -16.15
C ASN A 333 33.85 34.73 -14.93
N LEU A 334 34.45 35.77 -14.35
CA LEU A 334 33.95 36.43 -13.14
C LEU A 334 32.55 37.02 -13.31
N ASP A 335 32.24 37.61 -14.47
CA ASP A 335 30.90 38.17 -14.77
C ASP A 335 29.80 37.10 -14.71
N SER A 336 30.06 35.93 -15.28
CA SER A 336 29.11 34.82 -15.28
C SER A 336 29.00 34.18 -13.90
N ALA A 337 30.10 34.12 -13.14
CA ALA A 337 30.09 33.68 -11.74
C ALA A 337 29.27 34.64 -10.86
N HIS A 338 29.41 35.95 -11.08
CA HIS A 338 28.65 36.98 -10.39
C HIS A 338 27.14 36.85 -10.67
N LYS A 339 26.74 36.62 -11.92
CA LYS A 339 25.35 36.33 -12.30
C LYS A 339 24.79 35.05 -11.68
N ILE A 340 25.63 34.06 -11.35
CA ILE A 340 25.19 32.89 -10.56
C ILE A 340 24.86 33.35 -9.14
N SER A 341 25.76 34.13 -8.51
CA SER A 341 25.56 34.69 -7.17
C SER A 341 24.29 35.54 -7.08
N GLU A 342 24.06 36.48 -8.00
CA GLU A 342 22.85 37.32 -8.03
C GLU A 342 21.57 36.47 -8.09
N ARG A 343 21.55 35.43 -8.94
CA ARG A 343 20.39 34.53 -9.05
C ARG A 343 20.15 33.72 -7.78
N ILE A 344 21.21 33.31 -7.08
CA ILE A 344 21.09 32.63 -5.78
C ILE A 344 20.50 33.59 -4.75
N GLU A 345 21.06 34.80 -4.65
CA GLU A 345 20.60 35.84 -3.74
C GLU A 345 19.11 36.16 -3.95
N GLU A 346 18.70 36.42 -5.20
CA GLU A 346 17.30 36.68 -5.55
C GLU A 346 16.36 35.54 -5.14
N LYS A 347 16.78 34.28 -5.33
CA LYS A 347 15.95 33.13 -4.95
C LYS A 347 15.89 32.95 -3.45
N ILE A 348 17.00 33.12 -2.73
CA ILE A 348 17.03 33.05 -1.26
C ILE A 348 16.11 34.12 -0.69
N GLN A 349 16.18 35.35 -1.19
CA GLN A 349 15.32 36.46 -0.76
C GLN A 349 13.82 36.17 -0.98
N LYS A 350 13.47 35.43 -2.04
CA LYS A 350 12.07 35.02 -2.29
C LYS A 350 11.57 33.99 -1.28
N VAL A 351 12.43 33.09 -0.83
CA VAL A 351 12.07 32.02 0.11
C VAL A 351 12.17 32.48 1.57
N ILE A 352 13.08 33.41 1.86
CA ILE A 352 13.33 34.00 3.18
C ILE A 352 13.26 35.52 3.03
N PRO A 353 12.06 36.13 2.99
CA PRO A 353 11.91 37.56 2.79
C PRO A 353 12.56 38.42 3.88
N GLU A 354 12.83 37.85 5.06
CA GLU A 354 13.49 38.55 6.17
C GLU A 354 15.03 38.63 6.04
N SER A 355 15.62 38.09 4.96
CA SER A 355 17.05 38.27 4.71
C SER A 355 17.38 39.72 4.38
N GLU A 356 18.35 40.29 5.10
CA GLU A 356 18.85 41.64 4.85
C GLU A 356 20.17 41.63 4.10
N HIS A 357 21.05 40.68 4.42
CA HIS A 357 22.34 40.54 3.76
C HIS A 357 22.69 39.08 3.52
N ILE A 358 23.01 38.76 2.25
CA ILE A 358 23.41 37.43 1.81
C ILE A 358 24.82 37.52 1.24
N THR A 359 25.79 36.92 1.94
CA THR A 359 27.19 36.90 1.50
C THR A 359 27.52 35.56 0.83
N ILE A 360 27.76 35.60 -0.47
CA ILE A 360 28.08 34.40 -1.26
C ILE A 360 29.57 34.42 -1.61
N HIS A 361 30.32 33.45 -1.08
CA HIS A 361 31.72 33.26 -1.44
C HIS A 361 31.81 32.26 -2.60
N LEU A 362 32.30 32.73 -3.76
CA LEU A 362 32.44 31.91 -4.96
C LEU A 362 33.79 31.20 -4.97
N GLU A 363 33.76 29.89 -5.14
CA GLU A 363 34.94 29.03 -5.16
C GLU A 363 35.01 28.22 -6.47
N PRO A 364 36.20 27.94 -7.00
CA PRO A 364 36.34 27.07 -8.16
C PRO A 364 36.13 25.60 -7.75
N TYR A 365 35.19 24.92 -8.41
CA TYR A 365 34.99 23.48 -8.25
C TYR A 365 36.16 22.70 -8.88
N VAL A 366 36.77 21.81 -8.11
CA VAL A 366 37.85 20.93 -8.59
C VAL A 366 37.43 19.47 -8.39
N PRO A 367 36.98 18.76 -9.43
CA PRO A 367 36.65 17.35 -9.30
C PRO A 367 37.92 16.54 -9.07
N LEU A 368 37.97 15.81 -7.95
CA LEU A 368 39.01 14.80 -7.73
C LEU A 368 38.64 13.53 -8.53
N PRO A 369 39.51 13.00 -9.40
CA PRO A 369 39.23 11.76 -10.13
C PRO A 369 39.28 10.54 -9.20
N GLU A 370 38.54 9.49 -9.56
CA GLU A 370 38.51 8.21 -8.82
C GLU A 370 39.87 7.46 -8.85
N ASN A 371 40.68 7.67 -9.89
CA ASN A 371 41.99 7.03 -10.07
C ASN A 371 43.10 8.08 -10.15
N LEU A 372 43.87 8.20 -9.07
CA LEU A 372 45.03 9.07 -8.98
C LEU A 372 46.32 8.24 -9.01
N ASN A 373 47.28 8.64 -9.85
CA ASN A 373 48.61 8.02 -9.84
C ASN A 373 49.42 8.56 -8.66
N VAL A 374 50.00 7.66 -7.86
CA VAL A 374 50.90 8.02 -6.77
C VAL A 374 52.24 8.47 -7.33
N GLU A 375 52.65 9.71 -7.02
CA GLU A 375 53.99 10.22 -7.32
C GLU A 375 54.86 10.19 -6.06
N GLY A 376 55.56 9.08 -5.81
CA GLY A 376 56.52 8.94 -4.71
C GLY A 376 57.96 9.29 -5.11
N GLY A 377 58.75 9.87 -4.18
CA GLY A 377 60.18 10.16 -4.37
C GLY A 377 60.63 11.53 -3.86
N LYS A 378 61.43 12.26 -4.66
CA LYS A 378 62.09 13.54 -4.28
C LYS A 378 61.14 14.63 -3.74
N LYS A 379 59.86 14.61 -4.10
CA LYS A 379 58.86 15.58 -3.62
C LYS A 379 58.48 15.33 -2.16
N GLU A 380 58.37 14.06 -1.76
CA GLU A 380 58.06 13.66 -0.38
C GLU A 380 59.20 14.04 0.57
N GLU A 381 60.44 13.74 0.19
CA GLU A 381 61.63 14.10 0.97
C GLU A 381 61.73 15.62 1.18
N ARG A 382 61.37 16.39 0.16
CA ARG A 382 61.33 17.86 0.26
C ARG A 382 60.24 18.34 1.21
N ILE A 383 59.08 17.68 1.28
CA ILE A 383 58.05 18.01 2.27
C ILE A 383 58.55 17.71 3.68
N LYS A 384 59.18 16.54 3.91
CA LYS A 384 59.76 16.20 5.22
C LYS A 384 60.76 17.27 5.69
N ASN A 385 61.67 17.70 4.82
CA ASN A 385 62.61 18.77 5.12
C ASN A 385 61.93 20.12 5.46
N LEU A 386 60.76 20.41 4.89
CA LEU A 386 60.01 21.64 5.22
C LEU A 386 59.32 21.56 6.58
N LEU A 387 58.95 20.35 7.02
CA LEU A 387 58.29 20.07 8.29
C LEU A 387 59.28 20.06 9.45
N ASP A 388 60.54 19.66 9.22
CA ASP A 388 61.61 19.66 10.24
C ASP A 388 61.86 21.04 10.88
N ASP A 389 61.48 22.12 10.19
CA ASP A 389 61.59 23.48 10.72
C ASP A 389 60.63 23.78 11.89
N TYR A 390 59.64 22.91 12.15
CA TYR A 390 58.60 23.09 13.17
C TYR A 390 58.84 22.16 14.36
N LYS A 391 59.26 22.72 15.50
CA LYS A 391 59.60 21.96 16.74
C LYS A 391 58.37 21.39 17.44
N GLU A 392 57.20 21.93 17.12
CA GLU A 392 55.91 21.53 17.65
C GLU A 392 55.41 20.22 17.03
N ILE A 393 55.94 19.83 15.86
CA ILE A 393 55.67 18.54 15.23
C ILE A 393 56.43 17.45 16.00
N LYS A 394 55.70 16.46 16.51
CA LYS A 394 56.27 15.34 17.24
C LYS A 394 56.59 14.17 16.33
N ASN A 395 55.78 13.96 15.30
CA ASN A 395 55.95 12.90 14.33
C ASN A 395 55.34 13.32 12.99
N VAL A 396 55.96 12.92 11.88
CA VAL A 396 55.38 13.03 10.54
C VAL A 396 54.99 11.63 10.10
N GLY A 397 53.69 11.40 9.97
CA GLY A 397 53.11 10.13 9.57
C GLY A 397 53.19 9.91 8.06
N ARG A 398 52.06 9.58 7.44
CA ARG A 398 51.99 9.31 6.01
C ARG A 398 52.01 10.62 5.22
N ILE A 399 52.78 10.65 4.13
CA ILE A 399 52.69 11.68 3.09
C ILE A 399 52.24 11.00 1.79
N VAL A 400 51.12 11.43 1.23
CA VAL A 400 50.59 10.92 -0.04
C VAL A 400 50.56 12.06 -1.04
N ILE A 401 51.25 11.89 -2.17
CA ILE A 401 51.28 12.86 -3.26
C ILE A 401 50.64 12.22 -4.49
N LEU A 402 49.60 12.87 -4.99
CA LEU A 402 48.77 12.43 -6.10
C LEU A 402 48.75 13.53 -7.18
N ASN A 403 48.83 13.16 -8.45
CA ASN A 403 48.82 14.14 -9.55
C ASN A 403 47.56 14.00 -10.41
N PHE A 404 46.90 15.12 -10.72
CA PHE A 404 45.73 15.18 -11.60
C PHE A 404 45.70 16.43 -12.47
N LYS A 405 45.75 16.27 -13.80
CA LYS A 405 45.53 17.34 -14.81
C LYS A 405 46.19 18.69 -14.40
N ASP A 406 47.45 18.61 -13.99
CA ASP A 406 48.32 19.72 -13.52
C ASP A 406 48.07 20.24 -12.08
N ILE A 407 47.34 19.49 -11.25
CA ILE A 407 47.12 19.77 -9.82
C ILE A 407 47.73 18.65 -8.97
N LEU A 408 48.57 19.02 -8.00
CA LEU A 408 49.12 18.08 -7.02
C LEU A 408 48.24 18.03 -5.77
N LYS A 409 47.64 16.88 -5.46
CA LYS A 409 47.01 16.65 -4.16
C LYS A 409 48.05 16.07 -3.19
N ILE A 410 48.22 16.71 -2.04
CA ILE A 410 49.22 16.38 -1.02
C ILE A 410 48.49 16.18 0.30
N ASP A 411 48.42 14.92 0.77
CA ASP A 411 47.82 14.57 2.06
C ASP A 411 48.95 14.23 3.05
N ILE A 412 48.94 14.83 4.23
CA ILE A 412 50.01 14.71 5.24
C ILE A 412 49.40 14.44 6.61
N ASP A 413 49.82 13.37 7.26
CA ASP A 413 49.52 13.10 8.67
C ASP A 413 50.63 13.69 9.54
N ILE A 414 50.28 14.54 10.51
CA ILE A 414 51.24 15.20 11.40
C ILE A 414 50.78 15.01 12.85
N SER A 415 51.63 14.48 13.71
CA SER A 415 51.31 14.34 15.11
C SER A 415 51.81 15.52 15.95
N PHE A 416 50.94 16.05 16.80
CA PHE A 416 51.18 17.17 17.72
C PHE A 416 50.99 16.72 19.19
N ASP A 417 51.52 17.49 20.13
CA ASP A 417 51.33 17.25 21.57
C ASP A 417 49.84 17.37 21.97
N ASN A 418 49.32 16.39 22.71
CA ASN A 418 47.92 16.34 23.12
C ASN A 418 47.45 17.51 24.01
N ASN A 419 48.38 18.30 24.58
CA ASN A 419 48.05 19.47 25.39
C ASN A 419 47.92 20.76 24.57
N LEU A 420 48.19 20.74 23.27
CA LEU A 420 47.99 21.91 22.40
C LEU A 420 46.49 22.16 22.18
N SER A 421 46.11 23.44 22.19
CA SER A 421 44.75 23.82 21.81
C SER A 421 44.51 23.57 20.32
N ILE A 422 43.27 23.26 19.95
CA ILE A 422 42.86 23.11 18.55
C ILE A 422 43.16 24.38 17.74
N GLU A 423 43.00 25.57 18.33
CA GLU A 423 43.37 26.84 17.71
C GLU A 423 44.87 26.88 17.34
N LYS A 424 45.75 26.50 18.27
CA LYS A 424 47.19 26.49 18.02
C LYS A 424 47.60 25.42 17.02
N VAL A 425 46.96 24.25 17.04
CA VAL A 425 47.15 23.20 16.03
C VAL A 425 46.72 23.72 14.65
N HIS A 426 45.56 24.38 14.56
CA HIS A 426 45.04 24.95 13.32
C HIS A 426 45.95 26.06 12.75
N ASP A 427 46.49 26.94 13.61
CA ASP A 427 47.45 27.96 13.19
C ASP A 427 48.73 27.34 12.63
N LEU A 428 49.25 26.29 13.29
CA LEU A 428 50.44 25.58 12.84
C LEU A 428 50.18 24.87 11.50
N THR A 429 49.09 24.12 11.36
CA THR A 429 48.75 23.45 10.10
C THR A 429 48.54 24.46 8.98
N SER A 430 47.87 25.59 9.23
CA SER A 430 47.69 26.67 8.25
C SER A 430 49.03 27.26 7.78
N GLN A 431 49.96 27.50 8.70
CA GLN A 431 51.31 28.00 8.35
C GLN A 431 52.10 26.98 7.53
N ILE A 432 52.05 25.71 7.91
CA ILE A 432 52.70 24.60 7.19
C ILE A 432 52.12 24.49 5.78
N GLU A 433 50.79 24.50 5.65
CA GLU A 433 50.09 24.43 4.37
C GLU A 433 50.53 25.57 3.44
N LEU A 434 50.55 26.80 3.96
CA LEU A 434 50.94 27.99 3.21
C LEU A 434 52.39 27.90 2.76
N LYS A 435 53.29 27.42 3.63
CA LYS A 435 54.70 27.18 3.30
C LYS A 435 54.84 26.14 2.20
N ILE A 436 54.18 25.00 2.29
CA ILE A 436 54.21 23.95 1.25
C ILE A 436 53.67 24.48 -0.09
N ARG A 437 52.58 25.26 -0.05
CA ARG A 437 51.97 25.87 -1.23
C ARG A 437 52.91 26.83 -1.98
N THR A 438 53.87 27.47 -1.29
CA THR A 438 54.89 28.30 -1.95
C THR A 438 55.83 27.49 -2.86
N TYR A 439 56.11 26.22 -2.52
CA TYR A 439 56.99 25.34 -3.28
C TYR A 439 56.24 24.53 -4.35
N PHE A 440 55.02 24.09 -4.05
CA PHE A 440 54.19 23.31 -4.95
C PHE A 440 53.04 24.17 -5.48
N LYS A 441 53.29 24.95 -6.53
CA LYS A 441 52.25 25.73 -7.21
C LYS A 441 51.19 24.80 -7.82
N LYS A 442 49.92 25.22 -7.82
CA LYS A 442 48.76 24.39 -8.22
C LYS A 442 48.66 23.09 -7.42
N SER A 443 48.55 23.20 -6.10
CA SER A 443 48.37 22.05 -5.21
C SER A 443 47.15 22.21 -4.31
N ILE A 444 46.55 21.09 -3.96
CA ILE A 444 45.55 20.95 -2.89
C ILE A 444 46.28 20.23 -1.76
N ILE A 445 46.42 20.89 -0.62
CA ILE A 445 47.16 20.34 0.51
C ILE A 445 46.15 20.07 1.62
N THR A 446 46.19 18.88 2.20
CA THR A 446 45.37 18.51 3.35
C THR A 446 46.29 17.97 4.42
N ILE A 447 46.24 18.60 5.60
CA ILE A 447 47.03 18.20 6.74
C ILE A 447 46.07 17.63 7.78
N HIS A 448 46.28 16.36 8.15
CA HIS A 448 45.55 15.69 9.20
C HIS A 448 46.37 15.75 10.51
N PRO A 449 45.99 16.60 11.48
CA PRO A 449 46.67 16.62 12.77
C PRO A 449 46.21 15.45 13.65
N GLU A 450 47.16 14.71 14.21
CA GLU A 450 46.92 13.60 15.15
C GLU A 450 47.50 13.94 16.53
N PRO A 451 46.85 13.53 17.64
CA PRO A 451 47.46 13.64 18.96
C PRO A 451 48.48 12.51 19.20
N ILE A 452 49.57 12.78 19.92
CA ILE A 452 50.55 11.76 20.36
C ILE A 452 50.94 11.90 21.84
#